data_AF-A0A9E3YDR0-F1
#
_entry.id   AF-A0A9E3YDR0-F1
#
_cell.length_a   1.000
_cell.length_b   1.000
_cell.length_c   1.000
_cell.angle_alpha   90.00
_cell.angle_beta   90.00
_cell.angle_gamma   90.00
#
_symmetry.space_group_name_H-M   'P 1'
#
loop_
_entity.id
_entity.type
_entity.pdbx_description
1 polymer ?
#
loop_
_entity_poly.entity_id
_entity_poly.type
_entity_poly.pdbx_seq_one_letter_code
_entity_poly.pdbx_strand_id
1 'polypeptide(L)' 'MGRAFQQITDAMRSFVEAQHVFFVATAPSDGGRVNLSPKGY' A
#
# COMPACT_ATOMS: atom_id res chain seq x y z
N MET A 1 -10.42 -8.61 -11.27
CA MET A 1 -10.17 -9.37 -10.02
C MET A 1 -8.69 -9.74 -9.98
N GLY A 2 -8.00 -9.46 -8.87
CA GLY A 2 -6.56 -9.75 -8.72
C GLY A 2 -6.28 -11.18 -8.21
N ARG A 3 -5.02 -11.61 -8.29
CA ARG A 3 -4.55 -12.88 -7.70
C ARG A 3 -4.19 -12.66 -6.22
N ALA A 4 -4.66 -13.54 -5.35
CA ALA A 4 -4.26 -13.57 -3.94
C ALA A 4 -2.97 -14.38 -3.77
N PHE A 5 -2.06 -13.88 -2.93
CA PHE A 5 -0.80 -14.54 -2.59
C PHE A 5 -0.72 -14.67 -1.07
N GLN A 6 -0.18 -15.78 -0.58
CA GLN A 6 -0.03 -16.01 0.87
C GLN A 6 1.04 -15.12 1.51
N GLN A 7 1.98 -14.62 0.69
CA GLN A 7 3.09 -13.79 1.12
C GLN A 7 3.53 -12.87 -0.01
N ILE A 8 4.25 -11.81 0.36
CA ILE A 8 4.92 -10.93 -0.59
C ILE A 8 6.07 -11.71 -1.22
N THR A 9 6.07 -11.81 -2.55
CA THR A 9 7.16 -12.46 -3.28
C THR A 9 8.33 -11.51 -3.46
N ASP A 10 9.51 -12.04 -3.78
CA ASP A 10 10.70 -11.22 -4.03
C ASP A 10 10.49 -10.21 -5.17
N ALA A 11 9.79 -10.61 -6.23
CA ALA A 11 9.44 -9.71 -7.33
C ALA A 11 8.54 -8.54 -6.88
N MET A 12 7.57 -8.80 -5.99
CA MET A 12 6.72 -7.74 -5.43
C MET A 12 7.53 -6.81 -4.51
N ARG A 13 8.40 -7.39 -3.67
CA ARG A 13 9.29 -6.63 -2.80
C ARG A 13 10.19 -5.70 -3.60
N SER A 14 10.91 -6.22 -4.59
CA SER A 14 11.79 -5.42 -5.45
C SER A 14 11.03 -4.30 -6.17
N PHE A 15 9.80 -4.54 -6.62
CA PHE A 15 8.97 -3.51 -7.22
C PHE A 15 8.61 -2.39 -6.21
N VAL A 16 8.20 -2.75 -4.99
CA VAL A 16 7.86 -1.78 -3.93
C VAL A 16 9.07 -0.97 -3.50
N GLU A 17 10.24 -1.60 -3.34
CA GLU A 17 11.48 -0.94 -2.92
C GLU A 17 11.99 0.10 -3.95
N ALA A 18 11.64 -0.06 -5.23
CA ALA A 18 12.01 0.88 -6.28
C ALA A 18 11.15 2.17 -6.28
N GLN A 19 10.10 2.26 -5.46
CA GLN A 19 9.21 3.42 -5.47
C GLN A 19 9.72 4.53 -4.55
N HIS A 20 10.05 5.70 -5.12
CA HIS A 20 10.43 6.89 -4.35
C HIS A 20 9.25 7.51 -3.58
N VAL A 21 8.02 7.32 -4.06
CA VAL A 21 6.79 7.81 -3.46
C VAL A 21 5.78 6.68 -3.36
N PHE A 22 5.09 6.60 -2.22
CA PHE A 22 4.00 5.66 -1.96
C PHE A 22 2.91 6.32 -1.10
N PHE A 23 1.73 5.70 -1.05
CA PHE A 23 0.61 6.24 -0.28
C PHE A 23 0.28 5.36 0.91
N VAL A 24 0.04 5.99 2.05
CA VAL A 24 -0.47 5.32 3.26
C VAL A 24 -1.89 5.78 3.51
N ALA A 25 -2.77 4.82 3.76
CA ALA A 25 -4.17 5.05 4.02
C ALA A 25 -4.59 4.47 5.38
N THR A 26 -5.49 5.15 6.09
CA THR A 26 -6.13 4.62 7.30
C THR A 26 -7.62 4.85 7.22
N ALA A 27 -8.39 3.77 7.40
CA ALA A 27 -9.83 3.82 7.49
C ALA A 27 -10.26 3.79 8.98
N PRO A 28 -11.16 4.68 9.41
CA PRO A 28 -11.81 4.56 10.72
C PRO A 28 -12.63 3.26 10.83
N SER A 29 -12.79 2.74 12.05
CA SER A 29 -13.51 1.48 12.29
C SER A 29 -15.02 1.58 12.15
N ASP A 30 -15.60 2.78 12.25
CA ASP A 30 -17.03 3.04 12.03
C ASP A 30 -17.24 4.37 11.31
N GLY A 31 -17.94 4.32 10.17
CA GLY A 31 -18.27 5.49 9.34
C GLY A 31 -17.09 6.37 8.93
N GLY A 32 -17.35 7.44 8.17
CA GLY A 32 -16.36 8.50 7.93
C GLY A 32 -15.45 8.33 6.69
N ARG A 33 -14.34 9.08 6.68
CA ARG A 33 -13.45 9.23 5.50
C ARG A 33 -12.13 8.50 5.71
N VAL A 34 -11.61 7.91 4.64
CA VAL A 34 -10.24 7.39 4.62
C VAL A 34 -9.27 8.55 4.57
N ASN A 35 -8.33 8.56 5.52
CA ASN A 35 -7.19 9.47 5.47
C ASN A 35 -6.13 8.85 4.58
N LEU A 36 -5.74 9.56 3.51
CA LEU A 36 -4.75 9.12 2.53
C LEU A 36 -3.68 10.20 2.41
N SER A 37 -2.41 9.81 2.48
CA SER A 37 -1.31 10.78 2.31
C SER A 37 -0.14 10.16 1.57
N PRO A 38 0.50 10.91 0.65
CA PRO A 38 1.76 10.48 0.07
C PRO A 38 2.87 10.51 1.13
N LYS A 39 3.82 9.61 0.98
CA LYS A 39 5.07 9.49 1.74
C LYS A 39 6.20 9.20 0.75
N GLY A 40 7.43 9.49 1.13
CA GLY A 40 8.58 9.44 0.23
C GLY A 40 9.15 10.83 -0.02
N TYR A 41 10.24 10.88 -0.79
CA TYR A 41 11.01 12.09 -1.11
C TYR A 41 11.04 12.36 -2.61
#